data_AF-A0A5C7GPE5-F1
#
_entry.id   AF-A0A5C7GPE5-F1
#
_cell.length_a   1.000
_cell.length_b   1.000
_cell.length_c   1.000
_cell.angle_alpha   90.00
_cell.angle_beta   90.00
_cell.angle_gamma   90.00
#
_symmetry.space_group_name_H-M   'P 1'
#
loop_
_entity.id
_entity.type
_entity.pdbx_description
1 polymer ?
#
loop_
_entity_poly.entity_id
_entity_poly.type
_entity_poly.pdbx_seq_one_letter_code
_entity_poly.pdbx_strand_id
1 'polypeptide(L)'
;MALNLKSLLFVSLFIALVAAPIAEATVPIRLIQIQGSVFCNLNGTMLVNGIASPPFSNALVQLRCGPANLIVSFAITDRDGVFSNLAVFPPNLSLTSLLSTCNLLVNTPLSRCNSTLPSVGRLRSPIRFIGNVTLGLNNILNVTIVGPVGFTLVA
;
A
#
# COMPACT_ATOMS: atom_id res chain seq x y z
N MET A 1 1.50 67.06 1.78
CA MET A 1 1.36 66.18 2.96
C MET A 1 2.66 65.42 3.10
N ALA A 2 3.48 65.75 4.10
CA ALA A 2 4.79 65.12 4.28
C ALA A 2 4.60 63.78 5.02
N LEU A 3 4.93 62.66 4.39
CA LEU A 3 4.97 61.36 5.06
C LEU A 3 6.20 61.32 5.99
N ASN A 4 5.96 61.11 7.28
CA ASN A 4 7.00 61.00 8.29
C ASN A 4 7.77 59.68 8.12
N LEU A 5 9.11 59.71 8.18
CA LEU A 5 9.97 58.54 7.97
C LEU A 5 9.61 57.36 8.91
N LYS A 6 9.18 57.63 10.15
CA LYS A 6 8.67 56.60 11.06
C LYS A 6 7.38 55.96 10.54
N SER A 7 6.49 56.74 9.94
CA SER A 7 5.26 56.24 9.33
C SER A 7 5.54 55.37 8.10
N LEU A 8 6.57 55.71 7.31
CA LEU A 8 7.02 54.89 6.17
C LEU A 8 7.57 53.53 6.62
N LEU A 9 8.35 53.50 7.71
CA LEU A 9 8.89 52.25 8.26
C LEU A 9 7.78 51.33 8.80
N PHE A 10 6.77 51.89 9.48
CA PHE A 10 5.62 51.10 9.95
C PHE A 10 4.81 50.52 8.79
N VAL A 11 4.52 51.31 7.75
CA VAL A 11 3.79 50.83 6.56
C VAL A 11 4.58 49.73 5.83
N SER A 12 5.90 49.89 5.69
CA SER A 12 6.77 48.85 5.09
C SER A 12 6.78 47.55 5.90
N LEU A 13 6.78 47.64 7.23
CA LEU A 13 6.76 46.46 8.10
C LEU A 13 5.43 45.70 8.02
N PHE A 14 4.30 46.41 7.91
CA PHE A 14 2.99 45.79 7.72
C PHE A 14 2.89 45.09 6.36
N ILE A 15 3.40 45.69 5.28
CA ILE A 15 3.38 45.07 3.94
C ILE A 15 4.23 43.79 3.88
N ALA A 16 5.38 43.77 4.58
CA ALA A 16 6.24 42.59 4.64
C ALA A 16 5.59 41.39 5.36
N LEU A 17 4.68 41.65 6.31
CA LEU A 17 4.03 40.59 7.10
C LEU A 17 2.89 39.88 6.34
N VAL A 18 2.24 40.56 5.39
CA VAL A 18 1.16 39.97 4.56
C VAL A 18 1.71 39.20 3.36
N ALA A 19 3.01 39.36 3.04
CA ALA A 19 3.69 38.63 1.98
C ALA A 19 4.24 37.26 2.43
N ALA A 20 4.01 36.85 3.67
CA ALA A 20 4.37 35.50 4.11
C ALA A 20 3.55 34.49 3.30
N PRO A 21 4.18 33.61 2.50
CA PRO A 21 3.44 32.57 1.81
C PRO A 21 2.87 31.63 2.87
N ILE A 22 1.54 31.55 2.96
CA ILE A 22 0.86 30.37 3.49
C ILE A 22 1.20 29.25 2.51
N ALA A 23 2.33 28.58 2.75
CA ALA A 23 2.68 27.38 2.03
C ALA A 23 1.66 26.32 2.44
N GLU A 24 0.66 26.09 1.58
CA GLU A 24 -0.10 24.85 1.63
C GLU A 24 0.90 23.72 1.42
N ALA A 25 1.28 23.04 2.50
CA ALA A 25 2.10 21.85 2.43
C ALA A 25 1.28 20.76 1.75
N THR A 26 1.26 20.77 0.42
CA THR A 26 0.81 19.63 -0.39
C THR A 26 1.84 18.54 -0.19
N VAL A 27 1.65 17.72 0.84
CA VAL A 27 2.47 16.53 1.08
C VAL A 27 2.27 15.61 -0.12
N PRO A 28 3.31 15.34 -0.92
CA PRO A 28 3.15 14.45 -2.06
C PRO A 28 2.76 13.06 -1.54
N ILE A 29 1.52 12.63 -1.75
CA ILE A 29 1.07 11.30 -1.33
C ILE A 29 1.54 10.26 -2.33
N ARG A 30 2.04 9.11 -1.85
CA ARG A 30 2.31 7.95 -2.71
C ARG A 30 1.17 6.95 -2.56
N LEU A 31 0.46 6.73 -3.65
CA LEU A 31 -0.60 5.72 -3.74
C LEU A 31 -0.01 4.41 -4.24
N ILE A 32 -0.21 3.36 -3.47
CA ILE A 32 0.22 2.01 -3.83
C ILE A 32 -0.99 1.11 -3.89
N GLN A 33 -1.24 0.56 -5.06
CA GLN A 33 -2.25 -0.47 -5.26
C GLN A 33 -1.60 -1.83 -5.08
N ILE A 34 -2.12 -2.59 -4.13
CA ILE A 34 -1.70 -3.95 -3.86
C ILE A 34 -2.73 -4.84 -4.53
N GLN A 35 -2.28 -5.75 -5.39
CA GLN A 35 -3.17 -6.70 -6.04
C GLN A 35 -2.52 -8.07 -6.23
N GLY A 36 -3.35 -9.11 -6.27
CA GLY A 36 -2.89 -10.47 -6.54
C GLY A 36 -4.01 -11.48 -6.34
N SER A 37 -3.64 -12.75 -6.33
CA SER A 37 -4.54 -13.85 -6.03
C SER A 37 -3.94 -14.78 -4.97
N VAL A 38 -4.81 -15.44 -4.22
CA VAL A 38 -4.47 -16.44 -3.21
C VAL A 38 -5.20 -17.74 -3.53
N PHE A 39 -4.47 -18.84 -3.54
CA PHE A 39 -5.03 -20.17 -3.79
C PHE A 39 -5.02 -21.02 -2.52
N CYS A 40 -5.97 -21.94 -2.43
CA CYS A 40 -6.19 -22.80 -1.29
C CYS A 40 -5.25 -24.01 -1.31
N ASN A 41 -3.97 -23.77 -1.00
CA ASN A 41 -2.95 -24.80 -0.78
C ASN A 41 -1.82 -24.23 0.09
N LEU A 42 -0.85 -25.08 0.44
CA LEU A 42 0.27 -24.71 1.33
C LEU A 42 1.20 -23.63 0.75
N ASN A 43 1.20 -23.43 -0.57
CA ASN A 43 2.11 -22.51 -1.26
C ASN A 43 1.35 -21.34 -1.93
N GLY A 44 0.04 -21.23 -1.71
CA GLY A 44 -0.85 -20.33 -2.45
C GLY A 44 -0.59 -20.29 -3.97
N THR A 45 -0.25 -21.41 -4.61
CA THR A 45 0.04 -21.47 -6.06
C THR A 45 -1.20 -21.80 -6.88
N MET A 46 -1.27 -21.30 -8.12
CA MET A 46 -2.41 -21.59 -9.02
C MET A 46 -2.44 -23.06 -9.46
N LEU A 47 -1.28 -23.70 -9.57
CA LEU A 47 -1.16 -25.12 -9.94
C LEU A 47 -0.34 -25.87 -8.89
N VAL A 48 -0.75 -27.11 -8.62
CA VAL A 48 -0.01 -28.10 -7.84
C VAL A 48 -0.05 -29.41 -8.62
N ASN A 49 1.11 -29.93 -8.99
CA ASN A 49 1.23 -31.19 -9.77
C ASN A 49 0.38 -31.21 -11.05
N GLY A 50 0.28 -30.08 -11.75
CA GLY A 50 -0.52 -29.95 -12.98
C GLY A 50 -2.03 -29.78 -12.75
N ILE A 51 -2.49 -29.78 -11.50
CA ILE A 51 -3.89 -29.60 -11.14
C ILE A 51 -4.12 -28.15 -10.69
N ALA A 52 -5.16 -27.51 -11.22
CA ALA A 52 -5.57 -26.17 -10.81
C ALA A 52 -5.98 -26.20 -9.33
N SER A 53 -5.36 -25.33 -8.54
CA SER A 53 -5.71 -25.17 -7.14
C SER A 53 -6.96 -24.30 -7.00
N PRO A 54 -7.86 -24.64 -6.07
CA PRO A 54 -9.06 -23.85 -5.86
C PRO A 54 -8.69 -22.45 -5.33
N PRO A 55 -9.42 -21.40 -5.72
CA PRO A 55 -9.22 -20.06 -5.19
C PRO A 55 -9.52 -20.02 -3.68
N PHE A 56 -8.74 -19.24 -2.92
CA PHE A 56 -9.02 -19.02 -1.51
C PHE A 56 -9.90 -17.77 -1.35
N SER A 57 -11.22 -17.98 -1.37
CA SER A 57 -12.19 -16.90 -1.19
C SER A 57 -12.38 -16.46 0.26
N ASN A 58 -12.79 -15.21 0.46
CA ASN A 58 -13.04 -14.60 1.79
C ASN A 58 -11.82 -14.68 2.74
N ALA A 59 -10.62 -14.65 2.20
CA ALA A 59 -9.38 -14.65 2.94
C ALA A 59 -8.94 -13.21 3.25
N LEU A 60 -8.59 -12.94 4.51
CA LEU A 60 -8.07 -11.65 4.95
C LEU A 60 -6.58 -11.56 4.62
N VAL A 61 -6.25 -10.78 3.60
CA VAL A 61 -4.88 -10.47 3.20
C VAL A 61 -4.47 -9.14 3.82
N GLN A 62 -3.31 -9.11 4.47
CA GLN A 62 -2.79 -7.92 5.13
C GLN A 62 -1.41 -7.57 4.58
N LEU A 63 -1.22 -6.34 4.15
CA LEU A 63 0.11 -5.79 3.92
C LEU A 63 0.68 -5.34 5.27
N ARG A 64 1.74 -6.01 5.70
CA ARG A 64 2.46 -5.66 6.92
C ARG A 64 3.86 -5.20 6.60
N CYS A 65 4.28 -4.09 7.20
CA CYS A 65 5.57 -3.47 6.92
C CYS A 65 6.38 -3.22 8.20
N GLY A 66 7.70 -3.25 8.04
CA GLY A 66 8.67 -2.89 9.07
C GLY A 66 8.89 -3.98 10.13
N PRO A 67 9.82 -3.73 11.07
CA PRO A 67 10.22 -4.72 12.08
C PRO A 67 9.09 -5.08 13.05
N ALA A 68 8.17 -4.14 13.30
CA ALA A 68 7.00 -4.34 14.14
C ALA A 68 5.83 -5.04 13.41
N ASN A 69 5.98 -5.42 12.13
CA ASN A 69 4.93 -6.02 11.31
C ASN A 69 3.60 -5.23 11.35
N LEU A 70 3.69 -3.91 11.24
CA LEU A 70 2.52 -3.01 11.30
C LEU A 70 1.62 -3.24 10.10
N ILE A 71 0.32 -3.38 10.33
CA ILE A 71 -0.68 -3.50 9.25
C ILE A 71 -0.84 -2.12 8.60
N VAL A 72 -0.48 -2.02 7.33
CA VAL A 72 -0.59 -0.77 6.56
C VAL A 72 -1.84 -0.76 5.70
N SER A 73 -2.26 -1.93 5.21
CA SER A 73 -3.48 -2.10 4.43
C SER A 73 -3.96 -3.55 4.54
N PHE A 74 -5.24 -3.77 4.27
CA PHE A 74 -5.84 -5.11 4.25
C PHE A 74 -6.85 -5.24 3.11
N ALA A 75 -7.04 -6.44 2.60
CA ALA A 75 -8.03 -6.74 1.57
C ALA A 75 -8.69 -8.09 1.89
N ILE A 76 -9.91 -8.29 1.42
CA ILE A 76 -10.59 -9.58 1.47
C ILE A 76 -10.61 -10.12 0.04
N THR A 77 -10.20 -11.38 -0.14
CA THR A 77 -10.27 -12.01 -1.45
C THR A 77 -11.71 -12.26 -1.89
N ASP A 78 -11.97 -12.07 -3.16
CA ASP A 78 -13.26 -12.38 -3.79
C ASP A 78 -13.45 -13.90 -4.02
N ARG A 79 -14.47 -14.27 -4.79
CA ARG A 79 -14.80 -15.67 -5.10
C ARG A 79 -13.71 -16.37 -5.91
N ASP A 80 -12.95 -15.62 -6.69
CA ASP A 80 -11.85 -16.09 -7.53
C ASP A 80 -10.50 -16.02 -6.79
N GLY A 81 -10.51 -15.69 -5.50
CA GLY A 81 -9.31 -15.58 -4.68
C GLY A 81 -8.50 -14.33 -4.99
N VAL A 82 -9.05 -13.39 -5.78
CA VAL A 82 -8.39 -12.15 -6.17
C VAL A 82 -8.60 -11.11 -5.08
N PHE A 83 -7.55 -10.33 -4.80
CA PHE A 83 -7.63 -9.19 -3.90
C PHE A 83 -7.01 -7.97 -4.56
N SER A 84 -7.58 -6.80 -4.26
CA SER A 84 -7.00 -5.52 -4.56
C SER A 84 -7.32 -4.53 -3.44
N ASN A 85 -6.36 -3.70 -3.06
CA ASN A 85 -6.63 -2.54 -2.21
C ASN A 85 -5.59 -1.44 -2.44
N LEU A 86 -5.94 -0.22 -2.06
CA LEU A 86 -5.07 0.93 -2.05
C LEU A 86 -4.48 1.15 -0.66
N ALA A 87 -3.21 1.54 -0.64
CA ALA A 87 -2.49 1.95 0.54
C ALA A 87 -1.88 3.33 0.29
N VAL A 88 -1.95 4.19 1.30
CA VAL A 88 -1.36 5.53 1.27
C VAL A 88 -0.05 5.48 2.03
N PHE A 89 1.03 5.87 1.36
CA PHE A 89 2.36 5.92 1.95
C PHE A 89 2.92 7.35 1.97
N PRO A 90 3.81 7.64 2.93
CA PRO A 90 4.55 8.89 2.95
C PRO A 90 5.36 9.11 1.66
N PRO A 91 5.53 10.37 1.21
CA PRO A 91 6.33 10.69 0.01
C PRO A 91 7.77 10.20 0.07
N ASN A 92 8.35 10.23 1.26
CA ASN A 92 9.74 9.86 1.53
C ASN A 92 9.96 8.34 1.54
N LEU A 93 8.89 7.53 1.46
CA LEU A 93 9.06 6.08 1.38
C LEU A 93 9.48 5.68 -0.04
N SER A 94 10.74 5.27 -0.18
CA SER A 94 11.26 4.67 -1.40
C SER A 94 10.57 3.35 -1.70
N LEU A 95 10.31 3.07 -2.99
CA LEU A 95 9.79 1.79 -3.45
C LEU A 95 10.68 0.63 -2.99
N THR A 96 12.01 0.81 -3.03
CA THR A 96 12.95 -0.22 -2.57
C THR A 96 12.78 -0.55 -1.10
N SER A 97 12.51 0.45 -0.25
CA SER A 97 12.24 0.24 1.17
C SER A 97 10.93 -0.51 1.39
N LEU A 98 9.90 -0.21 0.59
CA LEU A 98 8.63 -0.93 0.66
C LEU A 98 8.84 -2.41 0.31
N LEU A 99 9.53 -2.69 -0.80
CA LEU A 99 9.76 -4.05 -1.28
C LEU A 99 10.61 -4.89 -0.32
N SER A 100 11.52 -4.27 0.44
CA SER A 100 12.39 -4.98 1.39
C SER A 100 11.77 -5.16 2.78
N THR A 101 10.87 -4.26 3.20
CA THR A 101 10.33 -4.25 4.56
C THR A 101 8.89 -4.73 4.66
N CYS A 102 8.17 -4.85 3.55
CA CYS A 102 6.76 -5.24 3.54
C CYS A 102 6.55 -6.67 3.04
N ASN A 103 5.56 -7.34 3.65
CA ASN A 103 5.10 -8.66 3.27
C ASN A 103 3.58 -8.72 3.28
N LEU A 104 3.01 -9.53 2.40
CA LEU A 104 1.61 -9.92 2.44
C LEU A 104 1.45 -11.13 3.35
N LEU A 105 0.50 -11.05 4.28
CA LEU A 105 0.15 -12.15 5.17
C LEU A 105 -1.34 -12.45 5.02
N VAL A 106 -1.66 -13.73 4.79
CA VAL A 106 -3.04 -14.22 4.79
C VAL A 106 -3.37 -14.67 6.21
N ASN A 107 -4.18 -13.89 6.92
CA ASN A 107 -4.49 -14.15 8.32
C ASN A 107 -5.63 -15.16 8.50
N THR A 108 -6.37 -15.48 7.44
CA THR A 108 -7.40 -16.53 7.46
C THR A 108 -6.72 -17.92 7.42
N PRO A 109 -7.03 -18.83 8.36
CA PRO A 109 -6.48 -20.18 8.36
C PRO A 109 -6.83 -20.96 7.09
N LEU A 110 -5.87 -21.73 6.54
CA LEU A 110 -6.10 -22.54 5.33
C LEU A 110 -7.19 -23.61 5.54
N SER A 111 -7.38 -24.07 6.77
CA SER A 111 -8.47 -24.98 7.13
C SER A 111 -9.88 -24.44 6.79
N ARG A 112 -10.03 -23.11 6.58
CA ARG A 112 -11.29 -22.49 6.13
C ARG A 112 -11.64 -22.79 4.68
N CYS A 113 -10.64 -22.99 3.82
CA CYS A 113 -10.88 -23.29 2.41
C CYS A 113 -10.80 -24.79 2.11
N ASN A 114 -9.96 -25.52 2.84
CA ASN A 114 -9.92 -26.98 2.80
C ASN A 114 -9.57 -27.52 4.19
N SER A 115 -10.47 -28.30 4.78
CA SER A 115 -10.33 -28.84 6.14
C SER A 115 -9.13 -29.79 6.32
N THR A 116 -8.55 -30.30 5.23
CA THR A 116 -7.32 -31.11 5.28
C THR A 116 -6.05 -30.26 5.41
N LEU A 117 -6.15 -28.93 5.27
CA LEU A 117 -5.01 -28.02 5.40
C LEU A 117 -4.84 -27.55 6.87
N PRO A 118 -3.62 -27.12 7.25
CA PRO A 118 -3.34 -26.64 8.60
C PRO A 118 -4.26 -25.50 9.04
N SER A 119 -4.73 -25.58 10.29
CA SER A 119 -5.40 -24.49 10.99
C SER A 119 -4.43 -23.50 11.65
N VAL A 120 -3.16 -23.89 11.76
CA VAL A 120 -2.06 -23.13 12.34
C VAL A 120 -1.10 -22.70 11.24
N GLY A 121 -0.55 -21.50 11.38
CA GLY A 121 0.28 -20.86 10.38
C GLY A 121 -0.51 -19.93 9.46
N ARG A 122 0.22 -19.25 8.58
CA ARG A 122 -0.32 -18.25 7.66
C ARG A 122 0.47 -18.22 6.37
N LEU A 123 -0.17 -17.90 5.25
CA LEU A 123 0.56 -17.69 4.00
C LEU A 123 1.27 -16.34 4.05
N ARG A 124 2.57 -16.33 3.75
CA ARG A 124 3.41 -15.13 3.64
C ARG A 124 3.96 -15.01 2.23
N SER A 125 3.95 -13.80 1.69
CA SER A 125 4.56 -13.48 0.39
C SER A 125 5.29 -12.13 0.45
N PRO A 126 6.56 -12.06 0.03
CA PRO A 126 7.19 -10.80 -0.31
C PRO A 126 6.42 -10.11 -1.45
N ILE A 127 6.49 -8.79 -1.51
CA ILE A 127 5.89 -8.03 -2.61
C ILE A 127 6.92 -7.73 -3.69
N ARG A 128 6.46 -7.57 -4.92
CA ARG A 128 7.23 -7.08 -6.06
C ARG A 128 6.50 -5.93 -6.74
N PHE A 129 7.28 -5.09 -7.41
CA PHE A 129 6.76 -4.10 -8.33
C PHE A 129 6.19 -4.79 -9.58
N ILE A 130 5.03 -4.31 -10.04
CA ILE A 130 4.36 -4.78 -11.26
C ILE A 130 4.39 -3.68 -12.32
N GLY A 131 4.05 -2.44 -11.95
CA GLY A 131 3.96 -1.33 -12.89
C GLY A 131 3.47 -0.04 -12.22
N ASN A 132 3.37 1.02 -13.02
CA ASN A 132 2.73 2.27 -12.60
C ASN A 132 1.53 2.54 -13.51
N VAL A 133 0.47 3.10 -12.94
CA VAL A 133 -0.70 3.57 -13.66
C VAL A 133 -0.92 5.03 -13.32
N THR A 134 -1.15 5.85 -14.34
CA THR A 134 -1.50 7.26 -14.19
C THR A 134 -3.02 7.41 -14.30
N LEU A 135 -3.66 7.98 -13.28
CA LEU A 135 -5.10 8.21 -13.23
C LEU A 135 -5.40 9.73 -13.32
N GLY A 136 -6.52 10.05 -13.97
CA GLY A 136 -7.06 11.40 -14.10
C GLY A 136 -6.80 12.06 -15.46
N LEU A 137 -7.66 13.02 -15.83
CA LEU A 137 -7.39 13.96 -16.92
C LEU A 137 -6.11 14.72 -16.57
N ASN A 138 -5.06 14.58 -17.37
CA ASN A 138 -3.71 15.15 -17.18
C ASN A 138 -2.74 14.37 -16.28
N ASN A 139 -2.98 13.08 -16.00
CA ASN A 139 -2.01 12.19 -15.32
C ASN A 139 -1.54 12.70 -13.94
N ILE A 140 -2.45 13.31 -13.17
CA ILE A 140 -2.13 13.97 -11.90
C ILE A 140 -1.84 12.95 -10.78
N LEU A 141 -2.36 11.73 -10.89
CA LEU A 141 -2.24 10.69 -9.87
C LEU A 141 -1.42 9.51 -10.39
N ASN A 142 -0.22 9.34 -9.83
CA ASN A 142 0.61 8.17 -10.09
C ASN A 142 0.36 7.10 -9.03
N VAL A 143 -0.14 5.95 -9.47
CA VAL A 143 -0.38 4.78 -8.63
C VAL A 143 0.65 3.71 -8.97
N THR A 144 1.40 3.27 -7.96
CA THR A 144 2.32 2.14 -8.11
C THR A 144 1.59 0.84 -7.80
N ILE A 145 1.65 -0.11 -8.73
CA ILE A 145 1.07 -1.44 -8.56
C ILE A 145 2.14 -2.40 -8.03
N VAL A 146 1.81 -3.07 -6.93
CA VAL A 146 2.59 -4.16 -6.34
C VAL A 146 1.75 -5.41 -6.20
N GLY A 147 2.40 -6.56 -6.14
CA GLY A 147 1.73 -7.82 -5.88
C GLY A 147 2.66 -8.88 -5.30
N PRO A 148 2.14 -10.08 -5.01
CA PRO A 148 2.91 -11.15 -4.41
C PRO A 148 4.00 -11.67 -5.37
N VAL A 149 5.15 -12.04 -4.82
CA VAL A 149 6.17 -12.84 -5.52
C VAL A 149 5.73 -14.30 -5.55
N GLY A 150 5.22 -14.79 -4.42
CA GLY A 150 4.73 -16.15 -4.23
C GLY A 150 4.44 -16.39 -2.76
N PHE A 151 3.39 -17.15 -2.47
CA PHE A 151 3.02 -17.45 -1.09
C PHE A 151 3.75 -18.69 -0.58
N THR A 152 4.02 -18.70 0.71
CA THR A 152 4.58 -19.86 1.42
C THR A 152 3.94 -19.93 2.79
N LEU A 153 3.61 -21.14 3.25
CA LEU A 153 3.13 -21.32 4.62
C LEU A 153 4.27 -21.06 5.60
N VAL A 154 4.04 -20.15 6.54
CA VAL A 154 4.92 -19.92 7.69
C VAL A 154 4.15 -20.25 8.97
N ALA A 155 4.80 -20.99 9.87
CA ALA A 155 4.28 -21.35 11.18
C ALA A 155 4.56 -20.23 12.20
#